data_AF-A0A8X6LFT6-F1
#
_entry.id   AF-A0A8X6LFT6-F1
#
_cell.length_a   1.000
_cell.length_b   1.000
_cell.length_c   1.000
_cell.angle_alpha   90.00
_cell.angle_beta   90.00
_cell.angle_gamma   90.00
#
_symmetry.space_group_name_H-M   'P 1'
#
loop_
_entity.id
_entity.type
_entity.pdbx_description
1 polymer ?
#
loop_
_entity_poly.entity_id
_entity_poly.type
_entity_poly.pdbx_seq_one_letter_code
_entity_poly.pdbx_strand_id
1 'polypeptide(L)'
;MKYIKNDDEVFGGKVKDYWWRIEFQNRGSPHLHMVFWIEDHPEFNTEEGKFLLDRNCCCKMPTEEEDPELHEFVKKCQIHRHTQTCTKNNTAVRCRFNFPREECDETRIVSHSSDDFLRNGGRICLLKCRKKDAWVNNYHPKLLRLWTGNMDIQPCGANEAIAYYIAKYQSKAEPKEIVSGIVQAIQQIQHEASDISRKLFKICMKILHERQVLAAECAYRLCHILLRDSSRSCIFLNTRKPEQRYRVLQFNKNGHAIGYYSNIFERYEKRPLHYSDYNFQNMSLTEFAMLFVPFYTKKASETEESIDHDSYEEQPNVRRSLITLSDDSKMVVRNVPAVGRVPYFIASSDPENFFHSLLVQYMPYRSETELLEGFDSAKDAFLARENRLIENGINSLKTPSTKSMLLKFWSSQKL
;
A
#
# COMPACT_ATOMS: atom_id res chain seq x y z
N MET A 1 15.50 4.68 2.76
CA MET A 1 15.05 3.27 2.82
C MET A 1 16.18 2.28 3.03
N LYS A 2 17.24 2.27 2.20
CA LYS A 2 18.37 1.33 2.37
C LYS A 2 18.94 1.30 3.79
N TYR A 3 19.16 2.48 4.40
CA TYR A 3 19.60 2.57 5.80
C TYR A 3 18.67 1.84 6.78
N ILE A 4 17.37 2.15 6.73
CA ILE A 4 16.35 1.56 7.61
C ILE A 4 16.18 0.04 7.39
N LYS A 5 16.33 -0.45 6.15
CA LYS A 5 16.14 -1.87 5.81
C LYS A 5 17.32 -2.77 6.16
N ASN A 6 18.51 -2.19 6.32
CA ASN A 6 19.76 -2.94 6.48
C ASN A 6 20.35 -2.82 7.89
N ASP A 7 19.72 -2.04 8.77
CA ASP A 7 20.18 -1.79 10.13
C ASP A 7 19.00 -1.99 11.10
N ASP A 8 18.97 -3.16 11.73
CA ASP A 8 17.93 -3.55 12.68
C ASP A 8 17.99 -2.70 13.97
N GLU A 9 19.14 -2.04 14.25
CA GLU A 9 19.32 -1.16 15.41
C GLU A 9 18.67 0.22 15.24
N VAL A 10 18.17 0.55 14.05
CA VAL A 10 17.47 1.83 13.83
C VAL A 10 16.24 1.89 14.72
N PHE A 11 15.36 0.90 14.61
CA PHE A 11 14.12 0.82 15.39
C PHE A 11 14.16 -0.24 16.51
N GLY A 12 15.25 -1.00 16.63
CA GLY A 12 15.42 -2.00 17.70
C GLY A 12 14.75 -3.32 17.34
N GLY A 13 14.83 -3.66 16.06
CA GLY A 13 14.23 -4.84 15.46
C GLY A 13 14.24 -4.71 13.94
N LYS A 14 14.14 -5.86 13.28
CA LYS A 14 14.15 -5.96 11.83
C LYS A 14 12.88 -5.37 11.23
N VAL A 15 13.00 -4.59 10.15
CA VAL A 15 11.83 -4.09 9.42
C VAL A 15 11.19 -5.22 8.61
N LYS A 16 10.00 -5.65 9.05
CA LYS A 16 9.21 -6.71 8.42
C LYS A 16 8.45 -6.23 7.19
N ASP A 17 7.78 -5.10 7.34
CA ASP A 17 6.97 -4.49 6.30
C ASP A 17 7.15 -2.97 6.30
N TYR A 18 6.92 -2.35 5.15
CA TYR A 18 6.98 -0.90 5.02
C TYR A 18 6.09 -0.39 3.89
N TRP A 19 5.75 0.88 4.00
CA TRP A 19 5.13 1.66 2.94
C TRP A 19 5.64 3.09 3.02
N TRP A 20 5.93 3.72 1.89
CA TRP A 20 6.18 5.15 1.84
C TRP A 20 5.71 5.79 0.54
N ARG A 21 5.44 7.09 0.60
CA ARG A 21 5.08 7.94 -0.53
C ARG A 21 5.71 9.33 -0.35
N ILE A 22 6.23 9.87 -1.44
CA ILE A 22 6.57 11.29 -1.56
C ILE A 22 5.34 12.04 -2.08
N GLU A 23 4.94 13.06 -1.33
CA GLU A 23 3.86 13.98 -1.66
C GLU A 23 4.44 15.37 -1.90
N PHE A 24 4.16 15.97 -3.05
CA PHE A 24 4.50 17.36 -3.31
C PHE A 24 3.29 18.22 -2.96
N GLN A 25 3.46 19.10 -1.97
CA GLN A 25 2.47 20.12 -1.66
C GLN A 25 2.86 21.40 -2.40
N ASN A 26 1.86 22.23 -2.73
CA ASN A 26 2.10 23.57 -3.28
C ASN A 26 2.65 24.56 -2.23
N ARG A 27 3.53 24.06 -1.34
CA ARG A 27 4.01 24.72 -0.11
C ARG A 27 5.50 24.46 0.15
N GLY A 28 6.27 24.07 -0.87
CA GLY A 28 7.72 23.94 -0.78
C GLY A 28 8.23 22.50 -0.95
N SER A 29 9.01 22.03 0.03
CA SER A 29 9.76 20.78 -0.06
C SER A 29 8.88 19.53 -0.17
N PRO A 30 9.39 18.43 -0.77
CA PRO A 30 8.68 17.16 -0.83
C PRO A 30 8.42 16.61 0.59
N HIS A 31 7.22 16.09 0.83
CA HIS A 31 6.84 15.45 2.09
C HIS A 31 6.90 13.94 1.96
N LEU A 32 7.64 13.31 2.87
CA LEU A 32 7.74 11.86 2.96
C LEU A 32 6.74 11.33 3.99
N HIS A 33 5.74 10.59 3.52
CA HIS A 33 4.86 9.80 4.36
C HIS A 33 5.38 8.37 4.40
N MET A 34 5.53 7.79 5.59
CA MET A 34 6.05 6.44 5.75
C MET A 34 5.46 5.71 6.96
N VAL A 35 5.36 4.40 6.83
CA VAL A 35 4.93 3.46 7.89
C VAL A 35 5.87 2.25 7.86
N PHE A 36 6.28 1.79 9.04
CA PHE A 36 7.13 0.62 9.22
C PHE A 36 6.49 -0.34 10.21
N TRP A 37 6.66 -1.64 9.95
CA TRP A 37 6.35 -2.71 10.89
C TRP A 37 7.65 -3.36 11.31
N ILE A 38 7.90 -3.36 12.61
CA ILE A 38 9.10 -3.95 13.20
C ILE A 38 8.75 -5.37 13.65
N GLU A 39 9.55 -6.35 13.21
CA GLU A 39 9.41 -7.75 13.60
C GLU A 39 9.63 -7.91 15.10
N ASP A 40 8.73 -8.63 15.76
CA ASP A 40 8.79 -8.99 17.18
C ASP A 40 9.00 -7.80 18.13
N HIS A 41 8.54 -6.60 17.75
CA HIS A 41 8.62 -5.43 18.63
C HIS A 41 7.78 -5.66 19.90
N PRO A 42 8.33 -5.39 21.10
CA PRO A 42 7.60 -5.56 22.35
C PRO A 42 6.37 -4.66 22.40
N GLU A 43 5.33 -5.09 23.12
CA GLU A 43 4.14 -4.26 23.29
C GLU A 43 4.50 -2.92 23.93
N PHE A 44 3.95 -1.82 23.41
CA PHE A 44 4.27 -0.46 23.86
C PHE A 44 4.02 -0.19 25.34
N ASN A 45 3.20 -1.00 26.01
CA ASN A 45 2.91 -0.87 27.45
C ASN A 45 3.93 -1.56 28.36
N THR A 46 4.79 -2.42 27.81
CA THR A 46 5.87 -3.06 28.56
C THR A 46 7.02 -2.09 28.80
N GLU A 47 7.85 -2.32 29.81
CA GLU A 47 9.00 -1.48 30.10
C GLU A 47 10.00 -1.44 28.92
N GLU A 48 10.22 -2.57 28.26
CA GLU A 48 11.06 -2.64 27.05
C GLU A 48 10.44 -1.88 25.88
N GLY A 49 9.12 -2.00 25.67
CA GLY A 49 8.40 -1.24 24.64
C GLY A 49 8.45 0.27 24.87
N LYS A 50 8.27 0.73 26.11
CA LYS A 50 8.41 2.15 26.47
C LYS A 50 9.84 2.65 26.27
N PHE A 51 10.85 1.85 26.65
CA PHE A 51 12.24 2.18 26.43
C PHE A 51 12.56 2.37 24.94
N LEU A 52 12.10 1.46 24.07
CA LEU A 52 12.27 1.58 22.63
C LEU A 52 11.48 2.77 22.06
N LEU A 53 10.28 3.06 22.58
CA LEU A 53 9.52 4.25 22.21
C LEU A 53 10.29 5.54 22.52
N ASP A 54 10.80 5.69 23.74
CA ASP A 54 11.56 6.87 24.14
C ASP A 54 12.84 7.04 23.33
N ARG A 55 13.48 5.92 22.96
CA ARG A 55 14.67 5.91 22.11
C ARG A 55 14.37 6.32 20.66
N ASN A 56 13.26 5.84 20.11
CA ASN A 56 12.94 5.98 18.68
C ASN A 56 12.03 7.19 18.38
N CYS A 57 11.28 7.68 19.37
CA CYS A 57 10.26 8.71 19.25
C CYS A 57 10.35 9.65 20.45
N CYS A 58 11.19 10.67 20.34
CA CYS A 58 11.45 11.61 21.43
C CYS A 58 11.06 13.04 21.06
N CYS A 59 10.79 13.86 22.07
CA CYS A 59 10.60 15.31 21.93
C CYS A 59 11.58 16.08 22.83
N LYS A 60 12.69 15.47 23.26
CA LYS A 60 13.67 16.10 24.16
C LYS A 60 14.52 17.12 23.37
N MET A 61 14.74 18.32 23.91
CA MET A 61 15.90 19.14 23.53
C MET A 61 17.13 18.64 24.31
N PRO A 62 18.11 17.98 23.66
CA PRO A 62 19.37 17.66 24.33
C PRO A 62 20.10 18.96 24.67
N THR A 63 20.91 18.94 25.71
CA THR A 63 21.81 20.07 26.01
C THR A 63 23.01 20.04 25.06
N GLU A 64 23.68 21.19 24.89
CA GLU A 64 24.91 21.27 24.08
C GLU A 64 26.03 20.41 24.66
N GLU A 65 26.03 20.16 25.98
CA GLU A 65 27.01 19.27 26.65
C GLU A 65 26.70 17.78 26.42
N GLU A 66 25.42 17.40 26.44
CA GLU A 66 24.99 16.00 26.21
C GLU A 66 25.23 15.56 24.78
N ASP A 67 24.83 16.40 23.80
CA ASP A 67 24.85 16.05 22.38
C ASP A 67 24.80 17.33 21.50
N PRO A 68 25.96 17.97 21.24
CA PRO A 68 26.01 19.25 20.52
C PRO A 68 25.40 19.18 19.11
N GLU A 69 25.65 18.09 18.39
CA GLU A 69 25.19 17.91 17.02
C GLU A 69 23.66 17.70 16.98
N LEU A 70 23.11 16.84 17.84
CA LEU A 70 21.65 16.67 17.89
C LEU A 70 20.96 17.94 18.39
N HIS A 71 21.57 18.66 19.34
CA HIS A 71 21.06 19.95 19.80
C HIS A 71 20.86 20.92 18.63
N GLU A 72 21.87 21.05 17.76
CA GLU A 72 21.79 21.91 16.59
C GLU A 72 20.64 21.49 15.66
N PHE A 73 20.54 20.19 15.33
CA PHE A 73 19.48 19.70 14.45
C PHE A 73 18.08 19.85 15.03
N VAL A 74 17.89 19.59 16.33
CA VAL A 74 16.60 19.76 16.99
C VAL A 74 16.21 21.24 17.01
N LYS A 75 17.15 22.12 17.36
CA LYS A 75 16.96 23.58 17.38
C LYS A 75 16.60 24.14 16.00
N LYS A 76 17.23 23.62 14.94
CA LYS A 76 17.03 24.07 13.56
C LYS A 76 15.74 23.52 12.94
N CYS A 77 15.44 22.24 13.15
CA CYS A 77 14.44 21.51 12.35
C CYS A 77 13.18 21.09 13.12
N GLN A 78 13.23 21.01 14.46
CA GLN A 78 12.15 20.42 15.27
C GLN A 78 11.43 21.42 16.18
N ILE A 79 11.85 22.68 16.24
CA ILE A 79 11.13 23.70 17.02
C ILE A 79 9.89 24.15 16.26
N HIS A 80 8.73 23.87 16.84
CA HIS A 80 7.47 24.40 16.36
C HIS A 80 7.40 25.91 16.57
N ARG A 81 7.10 26.62 15.50
CA ARG A 81 6.77 28.05 15.53
C ARG A 81 5.41 28.22 14.89
N HIS A 82 4.54 28.98 15.54
CA HIS A 82 3.21 29.21 14.97
C HIS A 82 3.31 29.88 13.61
N THR A 83 2.61 29.30 12.65
CA THR A 83 2.42 29.83 11.30
C THR A 83 0.92 29.88 10.99
N GLN A 84 0.53 30.46 9.86
CA GLN A 84 -0.86 30.49 9.42
C GLN A 84 -1.51 29.10 9.31
N THR A 85 -0.73 28.03 9.20
CA THR A 85 -1.24 26.65 9.14
C THR A 85 -1.63 26.08 10.51
N CYS A 86 -1.24 26.76 11.59
CA CYS A 86 -1.51 26.35 12.97
C CYS A 86 -2.95 26.65 13.39
N THR A 87 -3.64 27.55 12.70
CA THR A 87 -5.06 27.81 12.88
C THR A 87 -5.82 27.27 11.66
N LYS A 88 -6.90 26.53 11.89
CA LYS A 88 -7.83 26.21 10.79
C LYS A 88 -8.72 27.45 10.62
N ASN A 89 -8.53 28.21 9.55
CA ASN A 89 -9.30 29.42 9.22
C ASN A 89 -9.20 30.58 10.25
N ASN A 90 -8.08 30.74 10.95
CA ASN A 90 -7.88 31.83 11.95
C ASN A 90 -8.90 31.87 13.12
N THR A 91 -9.73 30.84 13.30
CA THR A 91 -10.74 30.78 14.38
C THR A 91 -10.35 29.87 15.54
N ALA A 92 -9.23 29.16 15.44
CA ALA A 92 -8.83 28.19 16.46
C ALA A 92 -8.08 28.87 17.62
N VAL A 93 -8.63 28.75 18.83
CA VAL A 93 -7.98 29.16 20.10
C VAL A 93 -6.76 28.28 20.41
N ARG A 94 -6.71 27.07 19.86
CA ARG A 94 -5.65 26.07 20.09
C ARG A 94 -4.91 25.75 18.79
N CYS A 95 -3.60 25.55 18.87
CA CYS A 95 -2.79 25.11 17.74
C CYS A 95 -3.31 23.77 17.19
N ARG A 96 -3.51 23.69 15.88
CA ARG A 96 -3.93 22.47 15.15
C ARG A 96 -3.03 21.26 15.45
N PHE A 97 -1.75 21.49 15.71
CA PHE A 97 -0.76 20.45 15.97
C PHE A 97 -0.63 20.10 17.46
N ASN A 98 -1.44 20.74 18.31
CA ASN A 98 -1.48 20.57 19.75
C ASN A 98 -0.27 21.11 20.51
N PHE A 99 0.33 22.21 20.03
CA PHE A 99 1.38 22.94 20.75
C PHE A 99 0.82 24.08 21.63
N PRO A 100 1.47 24.41 22.76
CA PRO A 100 2.58 23.66 23.37
C PRO A 100 2.12 22.27 23.86
N ARG A 101 3.03 21.28 23.82
CA ARG A 101 2.78 19.94 24.36
C ARG A 101 2.65 20.02 25.89
N GLU A 102 1.78 19.19 26.44
CA GLU A 102 1.61 19.08 27.89
C GLU A 102 2.84 18.41 28.52
N GLU A 103 3.17 18.83 29.74
CA GLU A 103 4.24 18.21 30.52
C GLU A 103 3.84 16.80 30.92
N CYS A 104 4.77 15.86 30.79
CA CYS A 104 4.55 14.45 31.08
C CYS A 104 5.84 13.82 31.59
N ASP A 105 5.79 13.24 32.79
CA ASP A 105 6.97 12.70 33.46
C ASP A 105 7.47 11.38 32.86
N GLU A 106 6.54 10.60 32.29
CA GLU A 106 6.79 9.26 31.75
C GLU A 106 5.95 8.99 30.50
N THR A 107 6.52 8.25 29.56
CA THR A 107 5.82 7.85 28.35
C THR A 107 4.76 6.80 28.67
N ARG A 108 3.53 7.04 28.21
CA ARG A 108 2.41 6.11 28.38
C ARG A 108 1.50 6.06 27.17
N ILE A 109 0.97 4.86 26.90
CA ILE A 109 -0.09 4.67 25.91
C ILE A 109 -1.44 4.92 26.57
N VAL A 110 -2.31 5.62 25.86
CA VAL A 110 -3.66 5.97 26.31
C VAL A 110 -4.70 5.28 25.45
N SER A 111 -5.81 4.89 26.08
CA SER A 111 -6.96 4.30 25.37
C SER A 111 -7.58 5.33 24.42
N HIS A 112 -8.05 4.88 23.25
CA HIS A 112 -8.81 5.69 22.30
C HIS A 112 -10.09 6.31 22.91
N SER A 113 -10.61 5.73 23.99
CA SER A 113 -11.80 6.22 24.71
C SER A 113 -11.50 7.19 25.85
N SER A 114 -10.22 7.48 26.14
CA SER A 114 -9.84 8.31 27.29
C SER A 114 -9.88 9.81 26.98
N ASP A 115 -10.12 10.62 28.01
CA ASP A 115 -10.02 12.09 27.86
C ASP A 115 -8.60 12.52 27.49
N ASP A 116 -7.57 11.79 27.95
CA ASP A 116 -6.17 12.01 27.59
C ASP A 116 -5.95 11.91 26.07
N PHE A 117 -6.56 10.92 25.41
CA PHE A 117 -6.48 10.76 23.96
C PHE A 117 -7.09 11.96 23.22
N LEU A 118 -8.23 12.45 23.68
CA LEU A 118 -8.89 13.64 23.13
C LEU A 118 -8.04 14.91 23.36
N ARG A 119 -7.52 15.10 24.58
CA ARG A 119 -6.63 16.22 24.94
C ARG A 119 -5.34 16.23 24.14
N ASN A 120 -4.80 15.05 23.82
CA ASN A 120 -3.58 14.86 23.01
C ASN A 120 -3.83 14.95 21.49
N GLY A 121 -5.01 15.40 21.06
CA GLY A 121 -5.33 15.58 19.64
C GLY A 121 -5.50 14.27 18.87
N GLY A 122 -5.94 13.21 19.55
CA GLY A 122 -6.15 11.89 18.97
C GLY A 122 -4.87 11.07 18.80
N ARG A 123 -3.82 11.38 19.55
CA ARG A 123 -2.58 10.60 19.60
C ARG A 123 -2.63 9.63 20.79
N ILE A 124 -2.36 8.36 20.49
CA ILE A 124 -2.39 7.27 21.48
C ILE A 124 -1.20 7.26 22.44
N CYS A 125 -0.14 8.02 22.16
CA CYS A 125 1.08 8.02 22.94
C CYS A 125 1.31 9.41 23.51
N LEU A 126 1.34 9.49 24.84
CA LEU A 126 1.85 10.63 25.57
C LEU A 126 3.33 10.36 25.80
N LEU A 127 4.19 11.15 25.14
CA LEU A 127 5.63 11.04 25.32
C LEU A 127 6.06 11.83 26.56
N LYS A 128 7.07 11.31 27.25
CA LYS A 128 7.81 12.03 28.27
C LYS A 128 8.30 13.37 27.70
N CYS A 129 7.80 14.47 28.29
CA CYS A 129 8.03 15.82 27.79
C CYS A 129 8.22 16.77 28.97
N ARG A 130 9.41 17.38 29.07
CA ARG A 130 9.70 18.41 30.08
C ARG A 130 9.04 19.72 29.66
N LYS A 131 8.67 20.59 30.62
CA LYS A 131 8.12 21.92 30.33
C LYS A 131 8.92 22.75 29.31
N LYS A 132 10.26 22.67 29.34
CA LYS A 132 11.14 23.39 28.40
C LYS A 132 11.15 22.83 26.98
N ASP A 133 10.72 21.58 26.81
CA ASP A 133 10.67 20.87 25.54
C ASP A 133 9.31 20.96 24.86
N ALA A 134 8.35 21.68 25.45
CA ALA A 134 6.95 21.71 25.03
C ALA A 134 6.73 22.16 23.57
N TRP A 135 7.73 22.77 22.93
CA TRP A 135 7.69 23.24 21.54
C TRP A 135 8.48 22.36 20.57
N VAL A 136 9.09 21.28 21.04
CA VAL A 136 9.86 20.35 20.22
C VAL A 136 8.90 19.35 19.59
N ASN A 137 9.01 19.14 18.29
CA ASN A 137 8.24 18.11 17.59
C ASN A 137 8.83 16.71 17.84
N ASN A 138 8.05 15.67 17.58
CA ASN A 138 8.53 14.31 17.75
C ASN A 138 9.55 13.96 16.66
N TYR A 139 10.71 13.47 17.05
CA TYR A 139 11.75 13.06 16.12
C TYR A 139 12.42 11.76 16.56
N HIS A 140 13.03 11.10 15.59
CA HIS A 140 13.92 9.98 15.83
C HIS A 140 15.37 10.49 15.79
N PRO A 141 16.17 10.37 16.86
CA PRO A 141 17.51 10.96 16.93
C PRO A 141 18.42 10.58 15.75
N LYS A 142 18.56 9.28 15.46
CA LYS A 142 19.38 8.80 14.32
C LYS A 142 18.87 9.30 12.97
N LEU A 143 17.55 9.22 12.70
CA LEU A 143 17.00 9.67 11.43
C LEU A 143 17.06 11.19 11.27
N LEU A 144 16.98 11.96 12.35
CA LEU A 144 17.09 13.42 12.28
C LEU A 144 18.48 13.85 11.78
N ARG A 145 19.54 13.19 12.26
CA ARG A 145 20.92 13.43 11.77
C ARG A 145 21.05 13.13 10.28
N LEU A 146 20.42 12.05 9.82
CA LEU A 146 20.49 11.64 8.40
C LEU A 146 19.61 12.50 7.49
N TRP A 147 18.42 12.86 7.95
CA TRP A 147 17.42 13.57 7.16
C TRP A 147 17.65 15.09 7.18
N THR A 148 18.10 15.63 8.31
CA THR A 148 18.31 17.08 8.53
C THR A 148 17.10 17.96 8.20
N GLY A 149 15.90 17.40 8.37
CA GLY A 149 14.63 18.06 8.08
C GLY A 149 13.60 17.83 9.18
N ASN A 150 12.52 18.61 9.15
CA ASN A 150 11.39 18.41 10.06
C ASN A 150 10.80 17.00 9.86
N MET A 151 10.41 16.36 10.96
CA MET A 151 9.72 15.08 10.96
C MET A 151 8.71 15.05 12.11
N ASP A 152 7.74 14.15 12.04
CA ASP A 152 6.78 13.88 13.10
C ASP A 152 6.61 12.36 13.19
N ILE A 153 7.48 11.73 13.98
CA ILE A 153 7.42 10.28 14.20
C ILE A 153 6.47 9.96 15.35
N GLN A 154 5.65 8.93 15.19
CA GLN A 154 4.66 8.51 16.18
C GLN A 154 4.49 6.99 16.11
N PRO A 155 4.28 6.30 17.25
CA PRO A 155 3.87 4.92 17.23
C PRO A 155 2.44 4.80 16.69
N CYS A 156 2.19 3.70 15.98
CA CYS A 156 0.87 3.37 15.45
C CYS A 156 0.26 2.26 16.30
N GLY A 157 -0.93 2.48 16.87
CA GLY A 157 -1.52 1.54 17.84
C GLY A 157 -2.84 0.91 17.44
N ALA A 158 -3.32 1.13 16.22
CA ALA A 158 -4.48 0.42 15.69
C ALA A 158 -4.29 0.13 14.20
N ASN A 159 -4.62 -1.09 13.77
CA ASN A 159 -4.53 -1.50 12.37
C ASN A 159 -5.44 -0.65 11.48
N GLU A 160 -6.61 -0.26 12.00
CA GLU A 160 -7.58 0.60 11.34
C GLU A 160 -7.02 2.00 11.12
N ALA A 161 -6.31 2.55 12.11
CA ALA A 161 -5.66 3.85 12.01
C ALA A 161 -4.54 3.84 10.96
N ILE A 162 -3.75 2.75 10.91
CA ILE A 162 -2.72 2.55 9.89
C ILE A 162 -3.34 2.43 8.50
N ALA A 163 -4.38 1.61 8.35
CA ALA A 163 -5.10 1.44 7.09
C ALA A 163 -5.68 2.77 6.61
N TYR A 164 -6.32 3.53 7.51
CA TYR A 164 -6.84 4.87 7.21
C TYR A 164 -5.72 5.84 6.82
N TYR A 165 -4.59 5.83 7.54
CA TYR A 165 -3.43 6.67 7.21
C TYR A 165 -2.94 6.37 5.80
N ILE A 166 -2.63 5.11 5.49
CA ILE A 166 -2.15 4.70 4.18
C ILE A 166 -3.17 5.03 3.11
N ALA A 167 -4.45 4.68 3.32
CA ALA A 167 -5.52 4.98 2.37
C ALA A 167 -5.65 6.48 2.13
N LYS A 168 -5.60 7.31 3.17
CA LYS A 168 -5.69 8.77 3.06
C LYS A 168 -4.56 9.36 2.23
N TYR A 169 -3.33 8.89 2.42
CA TYR A 169 -2.19 9.40 1.66
C TYR A 169 -2.00 8.68 0.33
N GLN A 170 -2.58 7.51 0.10
CA GLN A 170 -2.57 6.82 -1.20
C GLN A 170 -3.68 7.35 -2.11
N SER A 171 -4.87 7.55 -1.58
CA SER A 171 -6.06 8.02 -2.31
C SER A 171 -6.14 9.54 -2.41
N LYS A 172 -5.12 10.27 -1.95
CA LYS A 172 -5.06 11.72 -2.10
C LYS A 172 -5.09 12.06 -3.60
N ALA A 173 -6.28 12.42 -4.05
CA ALA A 173 -6.56 12.68 -5.45
C ALA A 173 -5.84 13.94 -5.90
N GLU A 174 -5.55 13.98 -7.19
CA GLU A 174 -5.20 15.22 -7.88
C GLU A 174 -6.34 16.24 -7.69
N PRO A 175 -6.04 17.56 -7.76
CA PRO A 175 -7.06 18.60 -7.68
C PRO A 175 -8.25 18.31 -8.61
N LYS A 176 -9.47 18.53 -8.11
CA LYS A 176 -10.72 18.14 -8.79
C LYS A 176 -10.86 18.80 -10.17
N GLU A 177 -10.25 19.98 -10.33
CA GLU A 177 -10.25 20.79 -11.54
C GLU A 177 -9.68 20.01 -12.73
N ILE A 178 -8.62 19.22 -12.51
CA ILE A 178 -7.99 18.38 -13.54
C ILE A 178 -8.94 17.24 -13.96
N VAL A 179 -9.61 16.61 -12.98
CA VAL A 179 -10.51 15.48 -13.26
C VAL A 179 -11.69 15.94 -14.12
N SER A 180 -12.29 17.09 -13.80
CA SER A 180 -13.38 17.64 -14.63
C SER A 180 -12.93 17.98 -16.04
N GLY A 181 -11.75 18.58 -16.22
CA GLY A 181 -11.21 18.94 -17.54
C GLY A 181 -10.90 17.71 -18.40
N ILE A 182 -10.36 16.65 -17.79
CA ILE A 182 -10.12 15.36 -18.46
C ILE A 182 -11.44 14.70 -18.87
N VAL A 183 -12.43 14.63 -17.97
CA VAL A 183 -13.73 14.00 -18.27
C VAL A 183 -14.42 14.72 -19.43
N GLN A 184 -14.44 16.06 -19.42
CA GLN A 184 -14.99 16.85 -20.52
C GLN A 184 -14.24 16.62 -21.83
N ALA A 185 -12.90 16.56 -21.79
CA ALA A 185 -12.10 16.27 -22.97
C ALA A 185 -12.39 14.87 -23.53
N ILE A 186 -12.50 13.85 -22.67
CA ILE A 186 -12.86 12.49 -23.08
C ILE A 186 -14.24 12.48 -23.76
N GLN A 187 -15.24 13.14 -23.18
CA GLN A 187 -16.60 13.23 -23.75
C GLN A 187 -16.59 13.91 -25.12
N GLN A 188 -15.89 15.02 -25.28
CA GLN A 188 -15.77 15.73 -26.55
C GLN A 188 -15.08 14.88 -27.63
N ILE A 189 -14.05 14.12 -27.24
CA ILE A 189 -13.23 13.31 -28.14
C ILE A 189 -13.93 11.98 -28.52
N GLN A 190 -14.80 11.45 -27.67
CA GLN A 190 -15.56 10.23 -27.97
C GLN A 190 -16.43 10.38 -29.23
N HIS A 191 -17.02 11.56 -29.43
CA HIS A 191 -17.87 11.86 -30.58
C HIS A 191 -17.10 12.29 -31.84
N GLU A 192 -15.78 12.46 -31.76
CA GLU A 192 -14.97 12.89 -32.90
C GLU A 192 -14.61 11.69 -33.80
N ALA A 193 -14.80 11.84 -35.12
CA ALA A 193 -14.35 10.86 -36.11
C ALA A 193 -12.83 11.01 -36.35
N SER A 194 -12.02 10.49 -35.45
CA SER A 194 -10.56 10.49 -35.53
C SER A 194 -9.95 9.19 -35.01
N ASP A 195 -8.72 8.90 -35.45
CA ASP A 195 -7.97 7.74 -34.96
C ASP A 195 -7.65 7.85 -33.46
N ILE A 196 -7.64 6.70 -32.77
CA ILE A 196 -7.41 6.55 -31.32
C ILE A 196 -6.11 7.26 -30.91
N SER A 197 -5.06 7.18 -31.73
CA SER A 197 -3.77 7.83 -31.45
C SER A 197 -3.91 9.34 -31.28
N ARG A 198 -4.68 10.00 -32.16
CA ARG A 198 -4.95 11.44 -32.09
C ARG A 198 -5.84 11.80 -30.90
N LYS A 199 -6.83 10.95 -30.62
CA LYS A 199 -7.71 11.08 -29.45
C LYS A 199 -6.89 11.05 -28.14
N LEU A 200 -6.00 10.08 -28.01
CA LEU A 200 -5.09 9.95 -26.87
C LEU A 200 -4.15 11.15 -26.77
N PHE A 201 -3.54 11.59 -27.88
CA PHE A 201 -2.65 12.74 -27.88
C PHE A 201 -3.34 14.02 -27.37
N LYS A 202 -4.58 14.29 -27.80
CA LYS A 202 -5.37 15.43 -27.30
C LYS A 202 -5.65 15.34 -25.80
N ILE A 203 -5.99 14.16 -25.28
CA ILE A 203 -6.17 13.92 -23.85
C ILE A 203 -4.86 14.20 -23.10
N CYS A 204 -3.73 13.70 -23.61
CA CYS A 204 -2.41 13.94 -23.02
C CYS A 204 -2.07 15.43 -22.97
N MET A 205 -2.28 16.17 -24.06
CA MET A 205 -2.01 17.61 -24.10
C MET A 205 -2.90 18.40 -23.14
N LYS A 206 -4.17 18.01 -22.99
CA LYS A 206 -5.09 18.63 -22.02
C LYS A 206 -4.61 18.41 -20.59
N ILE A 207 -4.22 17.18 -20.24
CA ILE A 207 -3.64 16.84 -18.93
C ILE A 207 -2.39 17.67 -18.69
N LEU A 208 -1.50 17.77 -19.68
CA LEU A 208 -0.23 18.49 -19.56
C LEU A 208 -0.44 19.99 -19.29
N HIS A 209 -1.42 20.61 -19.96
CA HIS A 209 -1.71 22.04 -19.78
C HIS A 209 -2.45 22.37 -18.47
N GLU A 210 -3.28 21.46 -17.96
CA GLU A 210 -4.08 21.71 -16.75
C GLU A 210 -3.39 21.26 -15.46
N ARG A 211 -2.48 20.28 -15.55
CA ARG A 211 -1.79 19.75 -14.37
C ARG A 211 -0.63 20.66 -13.97
N GLN A 212 -0.82 21.39 -12.89
CA GLN A 212 0.27 22.08 -12.21
C GLN A 212 1.19 21.04 -11.55
N VAL A 213 2.48 21.11 -11.85
CA VAL A 213 3.50 20.22 -11.29
C VAL A 213 4.62 21.06 -10.70
N LEU A 214 5.06 20.72 -9.49
CA LEU A 214 6.16 21.40 -8.83
C LEU A 214 7.50 21.01 -9.48
N ALA A 215 8.46 21.92 -9.56
CA ALA A 215 9.77 21.64 -10.17
C ALA A 215 10.48 20.41 -9.56
N ALA A 216 10.36 20.21 -8.24
CA ALA A 216 10.92 19.02 -7.58
C ALA A 216 10.19 17.73 -8.00
N GLU A 217 8.87 17.77 -8.25
CA GLU A 217 8.16 16.60 -8.79
C GLU A 217 8.64 16.28 -10.21
N CYS A 218 8.83 17.30 -11.06
CA CYS A 218 9.41 17.12 -12.39
C CYS A 218 10.79 16.46 -12.31
N ALA A 219 11.66 16.93 -11.41
CA ALA A 219 12.98 16.33 -11.21
C ALA A 219 12.89 14.87 -10.78
N TYR A 220 12.01 14.53 -9.83
CA TYR A 220 11.79 13.13 -9.43
C TYR A 220 11.37 12.26 -10.62
N ARG A 221 10.44 12.75 -11.45
CA ARG A 221 9.94 12.00 -12.62
C ARG A 221 11.00 11.84 -13.71
N LEU A 222 11.71 12.92 -14.06
CA LEU A 222 12.74 12.92 -15.10
C LEU A 222 13.97 12.11 -14.70
N CYS A 223 14.29 12.07 -13.41
CA CYS A 223 15.41 11.27 -12.88
C CYS A 223 14.99 9.86 -12.45
N HIS A 224 13.77 9.42 -12.77
CA HIS A 224 13.25 8.09 -12.40
C HIS A 224 13.35 7.79 -10.89
N ILE A 225 13.24 8.82 -10.05
CA ILE A 225 13.24 8.67 -8.60
C ILE A 225 11.86 8.19 -8.16
N LEU A 226 11.83 7.09 -7.42
CA LEU A 226 10.60 6.50 -6.92
C LEU A 226 9.79 7.51 -6.10
N LEU A 227 8.51 7.64 -6.44
CA LEU A 227 7.53 8.48 -5.71
C LEU A 227 6.84 7.72 -4.58
N ARG A 228 6.94 6.40 -4.58
CA ARG A 228 6.40 5.51 -3.56
C ARG A 228 7.09 4.16 -3.66
N ASP A 229 7.09 3.41 -2.58
CA ASP A 229 7.45 1.99 -2.57
C ASP A 229 6.85 1.30 -1.33
N SER A 230 6.71 -0.01 -1.38
CA SER A 230 6.15 -0.84 -0.32
C SER A 230 6.76 -2.24 -0.34
N SER A 231 6.89 -2.85 0.84
CA SER A 231 7.31 -4.26 0.97
C SER A 231 6.34 -5.25 0.29
N ARG A 232 5.10 -4.83 0.02
CA ARG A 232 4.06 -5.66 -0.59
C ARG A 232 3.72 -5.16 -1.99
N SER A 233 3.88 -6.03 -2.98
CA SER A 233 3.35 -5.79 -4.32
C SER A 233 1.81 -5.84 -4.31
N CYS A 234 1.16 -5.10 -5.20
CA CYS A 234 -0.29 -5.10 -5.35
C CYS A 234 -0.67 -5.69 -6.70
N ILE A 235 -1.58 -6.68 -6.71
CA ILE A 235 -2.06 -7.34 -7.92
C ILE A 235 -3.53 -7.00 -8.15
N PHE A 236 -3.90 -6.71 -9.40
CA PHE A 236 -5.30 -6.57 -9.77
C PHE A 236 -5.84 -7.86 -10.36
N LEU A 237 -6.77 -8.49 -9.64
CA LEU A 237 -7.51 -9.64 -10.10
C LEU A 237 -8.84 -9.15 -10.68
N ASN A 238 -8.93 -9.08 -12.01
CA ASN A 238 -10.14 -8.64 -12.69
C ASN A 238 -11.21 -9.76 -12.67
N THR A 239 -11.90 -9.91 -11.54
CA THR A 239 -12.90 -10.97 -11.28
C THR A 239 -14.24 -10.77 -11.98
N ARG A 240 -14.33 -9.82 -12.91
CA ARG A 240 -15.45 -9.71 -13.86
C ARG A 240 -15.55 -10.99 -14.70
N LYS A 241 -16.69 -11.18 -15.36
CA LYS A 241 -16.90 -12.32 -16.27
C LYS A 241 -15.86 -12.32 -17.41
N PRO A 242 -15.46 -13.49 -17.96
CA PRO A 242 -14.37 -13.60 -18.94
C PRO A 242 -14.47 -12.61 -20.12
N GLU A 243 -15.67 -12.39 -20.64
CA GLU A 243 -15.99 -11.49 -21.74
C GLU A 243 -15.78 -9.99 -21.43
N GLN A 244 -15.70 -9.63 -20.14
CA GLN A 244 -15.49 -8.26 -19.67
C GLN A 244 -14.03 -7.98 -19.27
N ARG A 245 -13.14 -8.96 -19.40
CA ARG A 245 -11.73 -8.82 -19.04
C ARG A 245 -10.92 -8.30 -20.21
N TYR A 246 -10.11 -7.26 -19.96
CA TYR A 246 -9.12 -6.84 -20.94
C TYR A 246 -8.02 -7.91 -21.07
N ARG A 247 -7.48 -8.05 -22.29
CA ARG A 247 -6.34 -8.92 -22.59
C ARG A 247 -5.21 -8.09 -23.19
N VAL A 248 -3.98 -8.49 -22.91
CA VAL A 248 -2.78 -7.80 -23.43
C VAL A 248 -2.41 -8.45 -24.76
N LEU A 249 -2.34 -7.64 -25.83
CA LEU A 249 -1.93 -8.10 -27.16
C LEU A 249 -0.44 -8.43 -27.18
N GLN A 250 -0.10 -9.50 -27.91
CA GLN A 250 1.25 -9.82 -28.29
C GLN A 250 1.52 -9.27 -29.69
N PHE A 251 2.68 -8.63 -29.86
CA PHE A 251 3.13 -8.13 -31.15
C PHE A 251 4.40 -8.86 -31.58
N ASN A 252 4.52 -9.15 -32.87
CA ASN A 252 5.77 -9.60 -33.44
C ASN A 252 6.74 -8.42 -33.67
N LYS A 253 7.98 -8.71 -34.08
CA LYS A 253 9.00 -7.69 -34.37
C LYS A 253 8.59 -6.68 -35.44
N ASN A 254 7.61 -7.03 -36.28
CA ASN A 254 7.10 -6.17 -37.36
C ASN A 254 5.89 -5.34 -36.90
N GLY A 255 5.52 -5.38 -35.61
CA GLY A 255 4.39 -4.63 -35.05
C GLY A 255 3.02 -5.23 -35.34
N HIS A 256 2.92 -6.44 -35.87
CA HIS A 256 1.63 -7.11 -36.09
C HIS A 256 1.20 -7.90 -34.85
N ALA A 257 -0.09 -7.81 -34.52
CA ALA A 257 -0.67 -8.58 -33.43
C ALA A 257 -0.69 -10.08 -33.78
N ILE A 258 -0.14 -10.92 -32.91
CA ILE A 258 -0.04 -12.37 -33.09
C ILE A 258 -0.88 -13.17 -32.08
N GLY A 259 -1.50 -12.51 -31.10
CA GLY A 259 -2.32 -13.17 -30.08
C GLY A 259 -2.37 -12.36 -28.78
N TYR A 260 -2.62 -13.06 -27.68
CA TYR A 260 -2.71 -12.46 -26.34
C TYR A 260 -1.72 -13.11 -25.37
N TYR A 261 -1.16 -12.32 -24.46
CA TYR A 261 -0.38 -12.87 -23.36
C TYR A 261 -1.28 -13.64 -22.39
N SER A 262 -0.80 -14.80 -21.90
CA SER A 262 -1.53 -15.56 -20.90
C SER A 262 -1.67 -14.80 -19.60
N ASN A 263 -2.92 -14.63 -19.21
CA ASN A 263 -3.29 -13.96 -17.97
C ASN A 263 -3.17 -14.89 -16.76
N ILE A 264 -3.45 -14.36 -15.57
CA ILE A 264 -3.36 -15.12 -14.32
C ILE A 264 -4.38 -16.26 -14.22
N PHE A 265 -5.55 -16.13 -14.84
CA PHE A 265 -6.61 -17.14 -14.84
C PHE A 265 -6.18 -18.36 -15.65
N GLU A 266 -5.71 -18.15 -16.88
CA GLU A 266 -5.18 -19.23 -17.74
C GLU A 266 -4.00 -19.96 -17.07
N ARG A 267 -3.12 -19.21 -16.40
CA ARG A 267 -1.98 -19.80 -15.66
C ARG A 267 -2.43 -20.59 -14.44
N TYR A 268 -3.46 -20.10 -13.75
CA TYR A 268 -4.04 -20.78 -12.62
C TYR A 268 -4.71 -22.09 -13.04
N GLU A 269 -5.43 -22.14 -14.15
CA GLU A 269 -6.00 -23.39 -14.70
C GLU A 269 -4.89 -24.42 -15.01
N LYS A 270 -3.76 -23.94 -15.54
CA LYS A 270 -2.55 -24.73 -15.88
C LYS A 270 -1.62 -25.04 -14.70
N ARG A 271 -1.99 -24.70 -13.46
CA ARG A 271 -1.16 -24.99 -12.27
C ARG A 271 -0.91 -26.50 -12.11
N PRO A 272 0.19 -26.93 -11.48
CA PRO A 272 0.47 -28.36 -11.27
C PRO A 272 -0.65 -29.11 -10.54
N LEU A 273 -0.75 -30.42 -10.79
CA LEU A 273 -1.65 -31.31 -10.01
C LEU A 273 -1.01 -31.71 -8.68
N HIS A 274 0.29 -32.00 -8.70
CA HIS A 274 1.07 -32.44 -7.54
C HIS A 274 2.33 -31.59 -7.41
N TYR A 275 2.60 -31.09 -6.21
CA TYR A 275 3.80 -30.36 -5.86
C TYR A 275 4.07 -30.56 -4.37
N SER A 276 5.34 -30.75 -3.97
CA SER A 276 5.69 -31.09 -2.58
C SER A 276 5.29 -29.99 -1.60
N ASP A 277 5.42 -28.73 -2.02
CA ASP A 277 5.36 -27.58 -1.12
C ASP A 277 3.99 -26.87 -1.14
N TYR A 278 3.13 -27.19 -2.10
CA TYR A 278 1.86 -26.49 -2.34
C TYR A 278 0.73 -27.45 -2.69
N ASN A 279 -0.41 -27.30 -1.98
CA ASN A 279 -1.64 -27.99 -2.32
C ASN A 279 -2.42 -27.22 -3.40
N PHE A 280 -2.04 -27.40 -4.67
CA PHE A 280 -2.73 -26.75 -5.79
C PHE A 280 -4.17 -27.22 -6.02
N GLN A 281 -4.58 -28.36 -5.46
CA GLN A 281 -5.96 -28.84 -5.58
C GLN A 281 -6.92 -27.98 -4.76
N ASN A 282 -6.51 -27.53 -3.58
CA ASN A 282 -7.30 -26.71 -2.68
C ASN A 282 -6.90 -25.23 -2.66
N MET A 283 -5.86 -24.85 -3.40
CA MET A 283 -5.44 -23.45 -3.53
C MET A 283 -6.47 -22.66 -4.34
N SER A 284 -6.86 -21.49 -3.85
CA SER A 284 -7.74 -20.55 -4.56
C SER A 284 -6.99 -19.70 -5.58
N LEU A 285 -7.71 -19.06 -6.51
CA LEU A 285 -7.11 -18.12 -7.46
C LEU A 285 -6.42 -16.96 -6.71
N THR A 286 -7.07 -16.43 -5.66
CA THR A 286 -6.51 -15.33 -4.88
C THR A 286 -5.17 -15.71 -4.26
N GLU A 287 -5.10 -16.87 -3.60
CA GLU A 287 -3.87 -17.38 -3.01
C GLU A 287 -2.79 -17.61 -4.06
N PHE A 288 -3.13 -18.25 -5.18
CA PHE A 288 -2.19 -18.47 -6.27
C PHE A 288 -1.64 -17.14 -6.81
N ALA A 289 -2.52 -16.17 -7.07
CA ALA A 289 -2.11 -14.88 -7.59
C ALA A 289 -1.26 -14.09 -6.60
N MET A 290 -1.50 -14.24 -5.28
CA MET A 290 -0.69 -13.62 -4.22
C MET A 290 0.70 -14.25 -4.11
N LEU A 291 0.83 -15.56 -4.34
CA LEU A 291 2.09 -16.31 -4.17
C LEU A 291 2.94 -16.41 -5.43
N PHE A 292 2.35 -16.44 -6.62
CA PHE A 292 3.07 -16.71 -7.87
C PHE A 292 3.02 -15.54 -8.86
N VAL A 293 4.15 -15.25 -9.52
CA VAL A 293 4.28 -14.26 -10.60
C VAL A 293 4.87 -14.91 -11.84
N PRO A 294 4.45 -14.55 -13.07
CA PRO A 294 5.03 -15.11 -14.29
C PRO A 294 6.56 -14.94 -14.34
N PHE A 295 7.28 -15.99 -14.74
CA PHE A 295 8.71 -15.91 -15.02
C PHE A 295 8.92 -15.61 -16.50
N TYR A 296 9.60 -14.51 -16.79
CA TYR A 296 10.05 -14.18 -18.14
C TYR A 296 11.58 -14.29 -18.18
N THR A 297 12.13 -15.14 -19.04
CA THR A 297 13.57 -15.20 -19.30
C THR A 297 14.02 -13.90 -19.94
N LYS A 298 14.96 -13.18 -19.32
CA LYS A 298 15.63 -12.03 -19.96
C LYS A 298 16.22 -12.51 -21.29
N LYS A 299 15.72 -12.00 -22.42
CA LYS A 299 16.40 -12.18 -23.71
C LYS A 299 17.58 -11.22 -23.74
N ALA A 300 18.77 -11.72 -24.08
CA ALA A 300 20.02 -10.95 -24.09
C ALA A 300 20.05 -9.76 -25.09
N SER A 301 18.98 -9.54 -25.87
CA SER A 301 18.93 -8.51 -26.91
C SER A 301 17.91 -7.38 -26.65
N GLU A 302 17.22 -7.37 -25.51
CA GLU A 302 16.24 -6.33 -25.17
C GLU A 302 16.80 -5.47 -24.02
N THR A 303 17.82 -4.67 -24.34
CA THR A 303 18.26 -3.50 -23.55
C THR A 303 17.43 -2.24 -23.86
N GLU A 304 16.24 -2.40 -24.43
CA GLU A 304 15.32 -1.28 -24.67
C GLU A 304 14.20 -1.31 -23.64
N GLU A 305 14.39 -0.46 -22.61
CA GLU A 305 13.35 0.38 -21.99
C GLU A 305 11.94 -0.23 -21.86
N SER A 306 11.81 -1.38 -21.21
CA SER A 306 10.52 -1.78 -20.64
C SER A 306 10.24 -0.94 -19.40
N ILE A 307 9.42 0.10 -19.57
CA ILE A 307 9.02 1.13 -18.59
C ILE A 307 8.40 0.55 -17.29
N ASP A 308 8.06 -0.73 -17.26
CA ASP A 308 7.36 -1.37 -16.13
C ASP A 308 8.26 -2.27 -15.26
N HIS A 309 9.57 -2.37 -15.56
CA HIS A 309 10.45 -3.35 -14.91
C HIS A 309 11.30 -2.82 -13.72
N ASP A 310 11.24 -1.53 -13.41
CA ASP A 310 12.07 -0.91 -12.35
C ASP A 310 11.56 -1.13 -10.91
N SER A 311 10.54 -1.97 -10.70
CA SER A 311 9.99 -2.20 -9.34
C SER A 311 10.65 -3.33 -8.55
N TYR A 312 11.66 -3.99 -9.10
CA TYR A 312 12.40 -5.03 -8.38
C TYR A 312 13.86 -4.61 -8.25
N GLU A 313 14.19 -3.88 -7.18
CA GLU A 313 15.57 -3.84 -6.69
C GLU A 313 16.04 -5.30 -6.58
N GLU A 314 16.99 -5.68 -7.44
CA GLU A 314 17.67 -6.98 -7.39
C GLU A 314 18.39 -7.05 -6.03
N GLN A 315 17.77 -7.71 -5.05
CA GLN A 315 18.51 -8.22 -3.91
C GLN A 315 19.49 -9.28 -4.46
N PRO A 316 20.81 -9.12 -4.24
CA PRO A 316 21.77 -10.09 -4.73
C PRO A 316 21.56 -11.42 -4.00
N ASN A 317 21.50 -12.52 -4.77
CA ASN A 317 21.72 -13.91 -4.32
C ASN A 317 20.61 -14.69 -3.59
N VAL A 318 19.32 -14.38 -3.74
CA VAL A 318 18.27 -15.35 -3.34
C VAL A 318 17.79 -16.14 -4.56
N ARG A 319 18.18 -17.41 -4.64
CA ARG A 319 17.68 -18.37 -5.65
C ARG A 319 16.15 -18.46 -5.51
N ARG A 320 15.41 -17.76 -6.37
CA ARG A 320 13.94 -17.74 -6.31
C ARG A 320 13.40 -19.11 -6.67
N SER A 321 12.50 -19.65 -5.85
CA SER A 321 11.84 -20.93 -6.15
C SER A 321 10.95 -20.75 -7.38
N LEU A 322 10.96 -21.75 -8.26
CA LEU A 322 10.19 -21.77 -9.51
C LEU A 322 9.23 -22.95 -9.47
N ILE A 323 8.03 -22.74 -10.00
CA ILE A 323 7.10 -23.81 -10.37
C ILE A 323 6.98 -23.87 -11.90
N THR A 324 6.70 -25.05 -12.43
CA THR A 324 6.46 -25.27 -13.87
C THR A 324 5.00 -25.62 -14.07
N LEU A 325 4.30 -24.91 -14.95
CA LEU A 325 2.90 -25.14 -15.30
C LEU A 325 2.79 -26.32 -16.30
N SER A 326 1.56 -26.76 -16.57
CA SER A 326 1.30 -27.86 -17.51
C SER A 326 1.67 -27.57 -18.97
N ASP A 327 1.90 -26.30 -19.32
CA ASP A 327 2.35 -25.86 -20.66
C ASP A 327 3.85 -25.52 -20.70
N ASP A 328 4.64 -26.06 -19.75
CA ASP A 328 6.07 -25.81 -19.55
C ASP A 328 6.45 -24.36 -19.23
N SER A 329 5.48 -23.44 -19.16
CA SER A 329 5.73 -22.09 -18.69
C SER A 329 6.03 -22.08 -17.20
N LYS A 330 6.86 -21.13 -16.75
CA LYS A 330 7.33 -21.08 -15.37
C LYS A 330 6.73 -19.90 -14.61
N MET A 331 6.56 -20.07 -13.30
CA MET A 331 6.21 -19.00 -12.39
C MET A 331 7.19 -18.95 -11.23
N VAL A 332 7.48 -17.74 -10.77
CA VAL A 332 8.32 -17.46 -9.61
C VAL A 332 7.45 -17.45 -8.37
N VAL A 333 7.90 -18.14 -7.33
CA VAL A 333 7.35 -18.00 -5.97
C VAL A 333 7.81 -16.67 -5.39
N ARG A 334 6.86 -15.83 -4.97
CA ARG A 334 7.17 -14.58 -4.28
C ARG A 334 7.70 -14.90 -2.88
N ASN A 335 8.79 -14.22 -2.51
CA ASN A 335 9.30 -14.26 -1.13
C ASN A 335 8.29 -13.69 -0.14
N VAL A 336 7.49 -12.72 -0.60
CA VAL A 336 6.52 -11.98 0.19
C VAL A 336 5.19 -11.97 -0.58
N PRO A 337 4.10 -12.54 -0.02
CA PRO A 337 2.81 -12.55 -0.68
C PRO A 337 2.34 -11.14 -1.07
N ALA A 338 1.81 -11.02 -2.29
CA ALA A 338 1.21 -9.78 -2.78
C ALA A 338 -0.15 -9.51 -2.12
N VAL A 339 -0.63 -8.28 -2.23
CA VAL A 339 -1.99 -7.90 -1.83
C VAL A 339 -2.88 -7.86 -3.07
N GLY A 340 -3.96 -8.65 -3.05
CA GLY A 340 -4.98 -8.67 -4.09
C GLY A 340 -5.93 -7.48 -3.99
N ARG A 341 -6.18 -6.82 -5.13
CA ARG A 341 -7.31 -5.90 -5.32
C ARG A 341 -8.21 -6.43 -6.44
N VAL A 342 -9.51 -6.30 -6.26
CA VAL A 342 -10.54 -6.78 -7.18
C VAL A 342 -11.49 -5.65 -7.57
N PRO A 343 -12.24 -5.79 -8.68
CA PRO A 343 -13.39 -4.94 -8.96
C PRO A 343 -14.35 -4.90 -7.76
N TYR A 344 -14.87 -3.71 -7.48
CA TYR A 344 -15.87 -3.52 -6.44
C TYR A 344 -17.27 -3.79 -7.00
N PHE A 345 -17.99 -4.71 -6.38
CA PHE A 345 -19.39 -5.02 -6.66
C PHE A 345 -20.20 -4.85 -5.37
N ILE A 346 -21.46 -4.45 -5.50
CA ILE A 346 -22.37 -4.28 -4.37
C ILE A 346 -23.45 -5.36 -4.49
N ALA A 347 -23.56 -6.24 -3.49
CA ALA A 347 -24.47 -7.37 -3.52
C ALA A 347 -25.95 -6.99 -3.76
N SER A 348 -26.39 -5.83 -3.25
CA SER A 348 -27.78 -5.37 -3.40
C SER A 348 -28.11 -4.84 -4.79
N SER A 349 -27.14 -4.24 -5.50
CA SER A 349 -27.36 -3.67 -6.83
C SER A 349 -26.89 -4.57 -7.97
N ASP A 350 -25.90 -5.43 -7.71
CA ASP A 350 -25.29 -6.33 -8.68
C ASP A 350 -24.94 -7.68 -8.03
N PRO A 351 -25.95 -8.45 -7.60
CA PRO A 351 -25.74 -9.72 -6.89
C PRO A 351 -24.99 -10.73 -7.75
N GLU A 352 -25.31 -10.80 -9.04
CA GLU A 352 -24.73 -11.76 -9.97
C GLU A 352 -23.21 -11.61 -10.08
N ASN A 353 -22.70 -10.40 -10.37
CA ASN A 353 -21.24 -10.20 -10.43
C ASN A 353 -20.58 -10.24 -9.04
N PHE A 354 -21.30 -9.85 -7.98
CA PHE A 354 -20.80 -9.95 -6.62
C PHE A 354 -20.50 -11.40 -6.23
N PHE A 355 -21.47 -12.30 -6.34
CA PHE A 355 -21.28 -13.71 -5.98
C PHE A 355 -20.33 -14.43 -6.96
N HIS A 356 -20.40 -14.11 -8.25
CA HIS A 356 -19.43 -14.62 -9.24
C HIS A 356 -17.99 -14.25 -8.85
N SER A 357 -17.76 -12.99 -8.50
CA SER A 357 -16.45 -12.49 -8.07
C SER A 357 -15.93 -13.25 -6.86
N LEU A 358 -16.79 -13.58 -5.88
CA LEU A 358 -16.39 -14.35 -4.70
C LEU A 358 -16.05 -15.81 -5.05
N LEU A 359 -16.85 -16.46 -5.90
CA LEU A 359 -16.57 -17.81 -6.40
C LEU A 359 -15.21 -17.86 -7.09
N VAL A 360 -14.96 -16.95 -8.05
CA VAL A 360 -13.68 -16.87 -8.77
C VAL A 360 -12.49 -16.64 -7.83
N GLN A 361 -12.66 -15.82 -6.78
CA GLN A 361 -11.58 -15.51 -5.85
C GLN A 361 -11.19 -16.68 -4.95
N TYR A 362 -12.18 -17.39 -4.40
CA TYR A 362 -11.99 -18.25 -3.23
C TYR A 362 -12.29 -19.71 -3.48
N MET A 363 -13.06 -20.06 -4.53
CA MET A 363 -13.23 -21.46 -4.91
C MET A 363 -12.01 -21.97 -5.69
N PRO A 364 -11.45 -23.12 -5.32
CA PRO A 364 -10.57 -23.86 -6.19
C PRO A 364 -11.33 -24.43 -7.39
N TYR A 365 -10.84 -24.18 -8.61
CA TYR A 365 -11.43 -24.65 -9.87
C TYR A 365 -10.32 -24.99 -10.88
N ARG A 366 -10.61 -25.84 -11.87
CA ARG A 366 -9.68 -26.14 -12.99
C ARG A 366 -10.11 -25.50 -14.30
N SER A 367 -11.39 -25.21 -14.42
CA SER A 367 -11.96 -24.32 -15.43
C SER A 367 -12.96 -23.38 -14.79
N GLU A 368 -12.95 -22.11 -15.16
CA GLU A 368 -13.90 -21.13 -14.61
C GLU A 368 -15.36 -21.50 -14.87
N THR A 369 -15.66 -22.26 -15.93
CA THR A 369 -17.02 -22.72 -16.25
C THR A 369 -17.60 -23.66 -15.19
N GLU A 370 -16.75 -24.37 -14.45
CA GLU A 370 -17.15 -25.28 -13.35
C GLU A 370 -17.82 -24.53 -12.18
N LEU A 371 -17.56 -23.22 -12.05
CA LEU A 371 -18.04 -22.43 -10.92
C LEU A 371 -19.57 -22.29 -10.91
N LEU A 372 -20.18 -22.22 -12.09
CA LEU A 372 -21.62 -22.05 -12.27
C LEU A 372 -22.31 -23.31 -12.80
N GLU A 373 -21.55 -24.38 -13.06
CA GLU A 373 -22.10 -25.62 -13.59
C GLU A 373 -23.14 -26.22 -12.64
N GLY A 374 -24.35 -26.44 -13.17
CA GLY A 374 -25.49 -26.98 -12.41
C GLY A 374 -26.30 -25.94 -11.61
N PHE A 375 -26.05 -24.64 -11.80
CA PHE A 375 -26.75 -23.56 -11.10
C PHE A 375 -27.24 -22.49 -12.06
N ASP A 376 -28.44 -21.96 -11.79
CA ASP A 376 -29.05 -20.92 -12.62
C ASP A 376 -28.46 -19.51 -12.36
N SER A 377 -27.83 -19.32 -11.20
CA SER A 377 -27.20 -18.04 -10.82
C SER A 377 -25.91 -18.23 -10.03
N ALA A 378 -25.06 -17.19 -10.04
CA ALA A 378 -23.86 -17.18 -9.22
C ALA A 378 -24.17 -17.19 -7.71
N LYS A 379 -25.33 -16.65 -7.32
CA LYS A 379 -25.80 -16.67 -5.93
C LYS A 379 -26.11 -18.09 -5.48
N ASP A 380 -26.83 -18.87 -6.28
CA ASP A 380 -27.20 -20.24 -5.93
C ASP A 380 -25.95 -21.14 -5.86
N ALA A 381 -25.04 -20.97 -6.83
CA ALA A 381 -23.75 -21.65 -6.83
C ALA A 381 -22.90 -21.33 -5.60
N PHE A 382 -22.91 -20.07 -5.16
CA PHE A 382 -22.23 -19.60 -3.95
C PHE A 382 -22.84 -20.21 -2.69
N LEU A 383 -24.16 -20.13 -2.53
CA LEU A 383 -24.86 -20.66 -1.35
C LEU A 383 -24.67 -22.17 -1.21
N ALA A 384 -24.73 -22.92 -2.32
CA ALA A 384 -24.49 -24.36 -2.32
C ALA A 384 -23.05 -24.74 -1.92
N ARG A 385 -22.09 -23.81 -2.03
CA ARG A 385 -20.66 -24.01 -1.74
C ARG A 385 -20.18 -23.24 -0.52
N GLU A 386 -21.08 -22.60 0.25
CA GLU A 386 -20.75 -21.68 1.34
C GLU A 386 -19.81 -22.30 2.38
N ASN A 387 -20.11 -23.52 2.84
CA ASN A 387 -19.26 -24.20 3.84
C ASN A 387 -17.83 -24.40 3.34
N ARG A 388 -17.68 -24.82 2.08
CA ARG A 388 -16.36 -25.04 1.45
C ARG A 388 -15.62 -23.72 1.20
N LEU A 389 -16.35 -22.65 0.89
CA LEU A 389 -15.81 -21.29 0.77
C LEU A 389 -15.28 -20.76 2.09
N ILE A 390 -16.02 -20.98 3.18
CA ILE A 390 -15.59 -20.60 4.54
C ILE A 390 -14.32 -21.36 4.90
N GLU A 391 -14.27 -22.68 4.70
CA GLU A 391 -13.08 -23.49 4.96
C GLU A 391 -11.86 -23.03 4.14
N ASN A 392 -12.03 -22.79 2.83
CA ASN A 392 -10.94 -22.35 1.95
C ASN A 392 -10.51 -20.90 2.20
N GLY A 393 -11.45 -20.00 2.50
CA GLY A 393 -11.17 -18.62 2.89
C GLY A 393 -10.41 -18.54 4.22
N ILE A 394 -10.64 -19.48 5.14
CA ILE A 394 -9.92 -19.59 6.42
C ILE A 394 -8.53 -20.22 6.21
N ASN A 395 -8.40 -21.20 5.30
CA ASN A 395 -7.14 -21.91 5.06
C ASN A 395 -6.12 -21.12 4.23
N SER A 396 -6.58 -20.24 3.33
CA SER A 396 -5.72 -19.36 2.51
C SER A 396 -5.01 -18.25 3.30
N LEU A 397 -5.34 -18.08 4.58
CA LEU A 397 -4.81 -17.02 5.45
C LEU A 397 -4.06 -17.61 6.63
N LYS A 398 -2.73 -17.62 6.55
CA LYS A 398 -1.85 -18.16 7.61
C LYS A 398 -1.85 -17.31 8.90
N THR A 399 -2.47 -16.14 8.93
CA THR A 399 -2.47 -15.23 10.11
C THR A 399 -3.80 -15.23 10.88
N PRO A 400 -3.79 -15.37 12.22
CA PRO A 400 -5.02 -15.42 13.05
C PRO A 400 -5.91 -14.17 12.99
N SER A 401 -5.34 -12.97 12.80
CA SER A 401 -6.07 -11.70 12.81
C SER A 401 -7.00 -11.53 11.59
N THR A 402 -6.56 -11.99 10.42
CA THR A 402 -7.35 -11.98 9.18
C THR A 402 -8.46 -13.04 9.18
N LYS A 403 -8.25 -14.18 9.87
CA LYS A 403 -9.29 -15.22 10.02
C LYS A 403 -10.53 -14.69 10.75
N SER A 404 -10.33 -13.91 11.82
CA SER A 404 -11.42 -13.28 12.60
C SER A 404 -12.20 -12.25 11.78
N MET A 405 -11.50 -11.43 10.97
CA MET A 405 -12.13 -10.36 10.19
C MET A 405 -12.97 -10.91 9.02
N LEU A 406 -12.52 -11.98 8.35
CA LEU A 406 -13.30 -12.64 7.30
C LEU A 406 -14.48 -13.43 7.88
N LEU A 407 -14.30 -14.17 8.98
CA LEU A 407 -15.44 -14.82 9.65
C LEU A 407 -16.52 -13.80 10.04
N LYS A 408 -16.13 -12.61 10.51
CA LYS A 408 -17.06 -11.50 10.75
C LYS A 408 -17.68 -10.94 9.46
N PHE A 409 -16.90 -10.78 8.39
CA PHE A 409 -17.40 -10.35 7.07
C PHE A 409 -18.45 -11.33 6.53
N TRP A 410 -18.14 -12.63 6.45
CA TRP A 410 -19.06 -13.67 6.01
C TRP A 410 -20.30 -13.79 6.91
N SER A 411 -20.14 -13.65 8.23
CA SER A 411 -21.26 -13.66 9.17
C SER A 411 -22.16 -12.41 9.04
N SER A 412 -21.60 -11.26 8.69
CA SER A 412 -22.35 -9.99 8.50
C SER A 412 -23.14 -9.92 7.19
N GLN A 413 -22.86 -10.81 6.23
CA GLN A 413 -23.53 -10.90 4.93
C GLN A 413 -24.80 -11.78 4.97
N LYS A 414 -25.19 -12.28 6.16
CA LYS A 414 -26.42 -13.08 6.39
C LYS A 414 -27.72 -12.25 6.51
N LEU A 415 -27.74 -11.00 6.05
CA LEU A 415 -28.89 -10.10 6.11
C LEU A 415 -29.36 -9.68 4.72
#